data_AF-A0A1H1W534-F1
#
_entry.id   AF-A0A1H1W534-F1
#
_cell.length_a   1.000
_cell.length_b   1.000
_cell.length_c   1.000
_cell.angle_alpha   90.00
_cell.angle_beta   90.00
_cell.angle_gamma   90.00
#
_symmetry.space_group_name_H-M   'P 1'
#
loop_
_entity.id
_entity.type
_entity.pdbx_description
1 polymer ?
#
loop_
_entity_poly.entity_id
_entity_poly.type
_entity_poly.pdbx_seq_one_letter_code
_entity_poly.pdbx_strand_id
1 'polypeptide(L)'
;MYQPTAGGQDIGDVEGPEGVTFTPAFQIDGTLTFMPLRHGRAFFNGDIALKVEEVKGFVDAILANDLEFQAFHQHFDEMNPQIWYVHWRGVGRALELAQAVRHTVDATSTPLPQTKPQNPTTPLDADRLARVLGGEAEVGEEGVVTVTVPRGGHVVIGGILASPQSNISTNVQFKPLGDDDSRAAVAPDFSMTAHEIGPVVSRMRHTDWDLGCLYNQETDEHPQLYFSHMLKTGDPYALAREVREGLDLTCTR
;
A
#
# COMPACT_ATOMS: atom_id res chain seq x y z
N MET A 1 8.43 1.53 -14.12
CA MET A 1 7.51 0.45 -13.74
C MET A 1 6.28 1.17 -13.23
N TYR A 2 5.13 1.00 -13.88
CA TYR A 2 3.90 1.70 -13.49
C TYR A 2 3.20 0.83 -12.44
N GLN A 3 2.87 1.41 -11.29
CA GLN A 3 1.95 0.83 -10.31
C GLN A 3 0.58 1.43 -10.63
N PRO A 4 -0.26 0.78 -11.46
CA PRO A 4 -1.67 1.15 -11.46
C PRO A 4 -2.20 0.92 -10.04
N THR A 5 -2.72 1.97 -9.43
CA THR A 5 -3.65 1.82 -8.33
C THR A 5 -4.83 1.02 -8.88
N ALA A 6 -4.98 -0.23 -8.45
CA ALA A 6 -6.07 -1.11 -8.83
C ALA A 6 -6.97 -1.30 -7.61
N GLY A 7 -8.19 -0.79 -7.68
CA GLY A 7 -9.18 -0.99 -6.63
C GLY A 7 -9.87 0.29 -6.20
N GLY A 8 -10.93 0.13 -5.42
CA GLY A 8 -11.59 1.23 -4.72
C GLY A 8 -12.68 1.95 -5.48
N GLN A 9 -12.55 2.19 -6.79
CA GLN A 9 -13.52 3.01 -7.53
C GLN A 9 -14.96 2.47 -7.47
N ASP A 10 -15.13 1.15 -7.38
CA ASP A 10 -16.41 0.49 -7.22
C ASP A 10 -16.89 0.39 -5.76
N ILE A 11 -16.02 0.70 -4.80
CA ILE A 11 -16.29 0.73 -3.35
C ILE A 11 -16.84 2.10 -2.95
N GLY A 12 -16.22 3.18 -3.44
CA GLY A 12 -16.57 4.56 -3.08
C GLY A 12 -16.01 4.98 -1.72
N ASP A 13 -16.69 5.93 -1.09
CA ASP A 13 -16.25 6.54 0.17
C ASP A 13 -16.58 5.64 1.37
N VAL A 14 -15.63 5.53 2.30
CA VAL A 14 -15.74 4.74 3.53
C VAL A 14 -15.40 5.61 4.72
N GLU A 15 -16.19 5.52 5.79
CA GLU A 15 -15.87 6.18 7.06
C GLU A 15 -14.70 5.45 7.73
N GLY A 16 -13.63 6.18 8.05
CA GLY A 16 -12.47 5.66 8.77
C GLY A 16 -12.27 6.35 10.14
N PRO A 17 -11.17 6.01 10.84
CA PRO A 17 -10.86 6.61 12.13
C PRO A 17 -10.69 8.14 12.05
N GLU A 18 -10.77 8.80 13.20
CA GLU A 18 -10.74 10.27 13.33
C GLU A 18 -11.82 11.02 12.51
N GLY A 19 -12.85 10.33 12.02
CA GLY A 19 -13.86 10.90 11.12
C GLY A 19 -13.30 11.22 9.72
N VAL A 20 -12.18 10.61 9.33
CA VAL A 20 -11.58 10.76 8.00
C VAL A 20 -12.36 9.90 7.01
N THR A 21 -12.77 10.51 5.90
CA THR A 21 -13.32 9.76 4.76
C THR A 21 -12.19 9.14 3.96
N PHE A 22 -12.14 7.80 3.95
CA PHE A 22 -11.29 7.04 3.05
C PHE A 22 -11.95 6.98 1.68
N THR A 23 -11.14 7.10 0.64
CA THR A 23 -11.58 7.19 -0.75
C THR A 23 -10.76 6.22 -1.60
N PRO A 24 -11.16 5.94 -2.84
CA PRO A 24 -10.35 5.13 -3.75
C PRO A 24 -8.92 5.67 -3.93
N ALA A 25 -8.71 6.97 -3.74
CA ALA A 25 -7.41 7.62 -3.78
C ALA A 25 -6.62 7.56 -2.47
N PHE A 26 -7.26 7.19 -1.35
CA PHE A 26 -6.67 7.19 -0.02
C PHE A 26 -7.15 6.01 0.83
N GLN A 27 -6.24 5.08 1.08
CA GLN A 27 -6.43 3.87 1.88
C GLN A 27 -7.36 2.80 1.29
N ILE A 28 -8.08 3.03 0.19
CA ILE A 28 -8.94 2.02 -0.51
C ILE A 28 -8.37 1.70 -1.90
N ASP A 29 -7.05 1.70 -2.02
CA ASP A 29 -6.36 1.36 -3.25
C ASP A 29 -5.80 -0.08 -3.21
N GLY A 30 -5.04 -0.43 -4.23
CA GLY A 30 -4.32 -1.69 -4.34
C GLY A 30 -3.29 -1.59 -5.44
N THR A 31 -2.34 -2.52 -5.50
CA THR A 31 -1.26 -2.47 -6.48
C THR A 31 -1.14 -3.75 -7.30
N LEU A 32 -0.89 -3.61 -8.60
CA LEU A 32 -0.55 -4.75 -9.48
C LEU A 32 0.83 -4.53 -10.09
N THR A 33 1.86 -5.16 -9.51
CA THR A 33 3.25 -4.95 -9.94
C THR A 33 3.79 -6.16 -10.69
N PHE A 34 4.36 -5.92 -11.88
CA PHE A 34 5.08 -6.93 -12.65
C PHE A 34 6.57 -6.56 -12.78
N MET A 35 7.43 -7.47 -12.33
CA MET A 35 8.88 -7.38 -12.49
C MET A 35 9.37 -8.40 -13.54
N PRO A 36 10.10 -7.99 -14.58
CA PRO A 36 10.63 -8.92 -15.57
C PRO A 36 11.70 -9.83 -14.98
N LEU A 37 11.63 -11.11 -15.32
CA LEU A 37 12.64 -12.13 -15.02
C LEU A 37 13.30 -12.61 -16.31
N ARG A 38 14.32 -13.48 -16.18
CA ARG A 38 14.99 -14.08 -17.34
C ARG A 38 14.03 -14.97 -18.15
N HIS A 39 14.37 -15.17 -19.43
CA HIS A 39 13.68 -16.10 -20.34
C HIS A 39 12.18 -15.81 -20.55
N GLY A 40 11.80 -14.53 -20.55
CA GLY A 40 10.41 -14.11 -20.80
C GLY A 40 9.45 -14.42 -19.65
N ARG A 41 9.98 -14.70 -18.45
CA ARG A 41 9.19 -14.84 -17.22
C ARG A 41 9.00 -13.49 -16.54
N ALA A 42 8.04 -13.42 -15.64
CA ALA A 42 7.81 -12.29 -14.75
C ALA A 42 7.49 -12.79 -13.34
N PHE A 43 7.76 -11.92 -12.37
CA PHE A 43 7.25 -11.97 -11.01
C PHE A 43 6.11 -10.96 -10.91
N PHE A 44 4.97 -11.41 -10.40
CA PHE A 44 3.84 -10.58 -10.06
C PHE A 44 3.73 -10.53 -8.54
N ASN A 45 3.54 -9.33 -7.99
CA ASN A 45 3.19 -9.13 -6.60
C ASN A 45 2.20 -7.97 -6.50
N GLY A 46 1.24 -8.09 -5.60
CA GLY A 46 0.22 -7.07 -5.48
C GLY A 46 -0.79 -7.32 -4.38
N ASP A 47 -1.76 -6.43 -4.35
CA ASP A 47 -2.84 -6.40 -3.39
C ASP A 47 -4.04 -5.67 -4.00
N ILE A 48 -5.22 -5.85 -3.41
CA ILE A 48 -6.44 -5.17 -3.84
C ILE A 48 -7.39 -4.97 -2.66
N ALA A 49 -8.08 -3.84 -2.65
CA ALA A 49 -9.23 -3.58 -1.79
C ALA A 49 -10.49 -4.31 -2.33
N LEU A 50 -11.23 -4.98 -1.45
CA LEU A 50 -12.40 -5.79 -1.75
C LEU A 50 -13.56 -5.46 -0.83
N LYS A 51 -14.77 -5.48 -1.40
CA LYS A 51 -15.99 -5.57 -0.60
C LYS A 51 -16.09 -6.95 0.04
N VAL A 52 -16.78 -7.04 1.17
CA VAL A 52 -16.93 -8.29 1.94
C VAL A 52 -17.45 -9.44 1.07
N GLU A 53 -18.40 -9.16 0.19
CA GLU A 53 -19.03 -10.14 -0.70
C GLU A 53 -18.10 -10.65 -1.82
N GLU A 54 -17.02 -9.94 -2.14
CA GLU A 54 -16.08 -10.30 -3.22
C GLU A 54 -14.97 -11.23 -2.75
N VAL A 55 -14.61 -11.18 -1.46
CA VAL A 55 -13.45 -11.88 -0.88
C VAL A 55 -13.42 -13.36 -1.25
N LYS A 56 -14.54 -14.08 -1.08
CA LYS A 56 -14.58 -15.52 -1.35
C LYS A 56 -14.31 -15.82 -2.82
N GLY A 57 -15.02 -15.15 -3.73
CA GLY A 57 -14.89 -15.39 -5.17
C GLY A 57 -13.49 -15.05 -5.67
N PHE A 58 -12.91 -14.00 -5.11
CA PHE A 58 -11.54 -13.58 -5.38
C PHE A 58 -10.51 -14.63 -4.94
N VAL A 59 -10.57 -15.10 -3.69
CA VAL A 59 -9.65 -16.13 -3.18
C VAL A 59 -9.79 -17.44 -3.96
N ASP A 60 -11.01 -17.86 -4.29
CA ASP A 60 -11.24 -19.04 -5.14
C ASP A 60 -10.59 -18.86 -6.51
N ALA A 61 -10.65 -17.66 -7.09
CA ALA A 61 -10.03 -17.34 -8.37
C ALA A 61 -8.49 -17.32 -8.31
N ILE A 62 -7.88 -16.89 -7.20
CA ILE A 62 -6.41 -16.96 -7.01
C ILE A 62 -5.94 -18.40 -7.20
N LEU A 63 -6.57 -19.31 -6.46
CA LEU A 63 -6.22 -20.72 -6.44
C LEU A 63 -6.50 -21.38 -7.78
N ALA A 64 -7.61 -21.02 -8.43
CA ALA A 64 -7.97 -21.55 -9.75
C ALA A 64 -7.03 -21.12 -10.88
N ASN A 65 -6.28 -20.02 -10.70
CA ASN A 65 -5.32 -19.49 -11.67
C ASN A 65 -3.85 -19.80 -11.29
N ASP A 66 -3.62 -20.73 -10.37
CA ASP A 66 -2.28 -21.11 -9.87
C ASP A 66 -1.45 -19.92 -9.35
N LEU A 67 -2.14 -18.91 -8.81
CA LEU A 67 -1.54 -17.79 -8.08
C LEU A 67 -1.45 -18.15 -6.59
N GLU A 68 -0.59 -17.44 -5.87
CA GLU A 68 -0.36 -17.66 -4.45
C GLU A 68 -1.11 -16.61 -3.63
N PHE A 69 -1.97 -17.07 -2.73
CA PHE A 69 -2.57 -16.25 -1.69
C PHE A 69 -1.55 -15.99 -0.58
N GLN A 70 -1.34 -14.73 -0.21
CA GLN A 70 -0.33 -14.35 0.77
C GLN A 70 -0.94 -13.87 2.09
N ALA A 71 -1.89 -12.95 2.02
CA ALA A 71 -2.47 -12.32 3.21
C ALA A 71 -3.92 -11.89 2.98
N PHE A 72 -4.68 -11.81 4.07
CA PHE A 72 -6.02 -11.26 4.12
C PHE A 72 -6.17 -10.45 5.41
N HIS A 73 -6.46 -9.16 5.29
CA HIS A 73 -6.50 -8.25 6.43
C HIS A 73 -7.34 -7.01 6.10
N GLN A 74 -7.54 -6.17 7.10
CA GLN A 74 -8.13 -4.84 7.00
C GLN A 74 -7.09 -3.79 7.38
N HIS A 75 -7.13 -2.60 6.79
CA HIS A 75 -6.24 -1.50 7.22
C HIS A 75 -6.61 -1.01 8.62
N PHE A 76 -7.90 -0.74 8.87
CA PHE A 76 -8.41 -0.25 10.15
C PHE A 76 -9.72 -0.96 10.52
N ASP A 77 -9.97 -1.11 11.82
CA ASP A 77 -11.14 -1.77 12.41
C ASP A 77 -12.39 -0.88 12.48
N GLU A 78 -12.22 0.44 12.43
CA GLU A 78 -13.32 1.41 12.41
C GLU A 78 -13.90 1.66 11.00
N MET A 79 -13.39 0.99 9.97
CA MET A 79 -13.85 1.18 8.60
C MET A 79 -15.31 0.74 8.42
N ASN A 80 -16.16 1.66 7.95
CA ASN A 80 -17.58 1.39 7.71
C ASN A 80 -18.06 1.97 6.36
N PRO A 81 -18.49 1.13 5.40
CA PRO A 81 -18.51 -0.33 5.44
C PRO A 81 -17.11 -0.95 5.56
N GLN A 82 -17.02 -2.15 6.13
CA GLN A 82 -15.74 -2.86 6.26
C GLN A 82 -15.18 -3.21 4.87
N ILE A 83 -13.94 -2.81 4.62
CA ILE A 83 -13.16 -3.20 3.44
C ILE A 83 -12.06 -4.17 3.84
N TRP A 84 -11.77 -5.10 2.95
CA TRP A 84 -10.73 -6.10 3.13
C TRP A 84 -9.69 -6.03 2.02
N TYR A 85 -8.46 -6.43 2.33
CA TYR A 85 -7.33 -6.39 1.44
C TYR A 85 -6.74 -7.79 1.35
N VAL A 86 -6.51 -8.24 0.12
CA VAL A 86 -5.88 -9.54 -0.15
C VAL A 86 -4.57 -9.31 -0.89
N HIS A 87 -3.48 -9.82 -0.33
CA HIS A 87 -2.19 -9.89 -1.01
C HIS A 87 -2.06 -11.20 -1.78
N TRP A 88 -1.49 -11.11 -2.98
CA TRP A 88 -1.22 -12.25 -3.83
C TRP A 88 0.02 -12.10 -4.72
N ARG A 89 0.59 -13.24 -5.13
CA ARG A 89 1.74 -13.25 -6.05
C ARG A 89 1.68 -14.37 -7.07
N GLY A 90 2.57 -14.29 -8.04
CA GLY A 90 2.77 -15.38 -9.01
C GLY A 90 4.09 -15.25 -9.78
N VAL A 91 4.58 -16.37 -10.29
CA VAL A 91 5.79 -16.39 -11.13
C VAL A 91 5.57 -17.24 -12.37
N GLY A 92 5.49 -16.63 -13.54
CA GLY A 92 5.10 -17.33 -14.77
C GLY A 92 5.73 -16.73 -16.02
N ARG A 93 5.35 -17.25 -17.19
CA ARG A 93 5.60 -16.57 -18.46
C ARG A 93 4.77 -15.28 -18.48
N ALA A 94 5.37 -14.16 -18.90
CA ALA A 94 4.78 -12.84 -18.65
C ALA A 94 3.33 -12.68 -19.14
N LEU A 95 3.02 -13.18 -20.34
CA LEU A 95 1.66 -13.09 -20.89
C LEU A 95 0.65 -13.99 -20.15
N GLU A 96 1.04 -15.23 -19.86
CA GLU A 96 0.19 -16.19 -19.12
C GLU A 96 -0.08 -15.69 -17.70
N LEU A 97 0.95 -15.14 -17.05
CA LEU A 97 0.82 -14.53 -15.72
C LEU A 97 -0.13 -13.32 -15.74
N ALA A 98 0.00 -12.44 -16.74
CA ALA A 98 -0.90 -11.30 -16.87
C ALA A 98 -2.37 -11.72 -17.11
N GLN A 99 -2.59 -12.81 -17.87
CA GLN A 99 -3.92 -13.38 -18.09
C GLN A 99 -4.51 -13.98 -16.80
N ALA A 100 -3.70 -14.72 -16.04
CA ALA A 100 -4.09 -15.25 -14.72
C ALA A 100 -4.49 -14.13 -13.75
N VAL A 101 -3.67 -13.08 -13.64
CA VAL A 101 -3.98 -11.91 -12.80
C VAL A 101 -5.28 -11.25 -13.29
N ARG A 102 -5.45 -11.06 -14.60
CA ARG A 102 -6.67 -10.48 -15.16
C ARG A 102 -7.92 -11.28 -14.81
N HIS A 103 -7.91 -12.59 -15.04
CA HIS A 103 -9.04 -13.47 -14.71
C HIS A 103 -9.38 -13.43 -13.23
N THR A 104 -8.37 -13.23 -12.38
CA THR A 104 -8.59 -13.16 -10.94
C THR A 104 -9.23 -11.84 -10.53
N VAL A 105 -8.81 -10.71 -11.12
CA VAL A 105 -9.48 -9.41 -10.91
C VAL A 105 -10.90 -9.40 -11.48
N ASP A 106 -11.18 -10.11 -12.58
CA ASP A 106 -12.54 -10.24 -13.14
C ASP A 106 -13.53 -10.95 -12.19
N ALA A 107 -13.06 -11.55 -11.08
CA ALA A 107 -13.92 -12.08 -10.00
C ALA A 107 -14.44 -10.98 -9.04
N THR A 108 -14.05 -9.72 -9.26
CA THR A 108 -14.43 -8.54 -8.48
C THR A 108 -15.18 -7.54 -9.37
N SER A 109 -15.71 -6.49 -8.75
CA SER A 109 -16.27 -5.34 -9.47
C SER A 109 -15.22 -4.28 -9.81
N THR A 110 -13.94 -4.50 -9.49
CA THR A 110 -12.88 -3.52 -9.73
C THR A 110 -12.75 -3.23 -11.23
N PRO A 111 -12.86 -1.96 -11.67
CA PRO A 111 -12.86 -1.64 -13.08
C PRO A 111 -11.47 -1.89 -13.71
N LEU A 112 -11.46 -2.41 -14.94
CA LEU A 112 -10.26 -2.49 -15.78
C LEU A 112 -10.57 -2.02 -17.20
N PRO A 113 -9.69 -1.24 -17.86
CA PRO A 113 -8.40 -0.77 -17.35
C PRO A 113 -8.54 0.40 -16.37
N GLN A 114 -7.64 0.48 -15.39
CA GLN A 114 -7.46 1.65 -14.53
C GLN A 114 -6.84 2.80 -15.34
N THR A 115 -7.30 4.03 -15.12
CA THR A 115 -6.79 5.23 -15.79
C THR A 115 -5.96 6.06 -14.84
N LYS A 116 -4.77 6.48 -15.26
CA LYS A 116 -3.97 7.43 -14.47
C LYS A 116 -4.61 8.83 -14.51
N PRO A 117 -4.70 9.56 -13.38
CA PRO A 117 -5.06 10.97 -13.41
C PRO A 117 -4.10 11.76 -14.31
N GLN A 118 -4.67 12.64 -15.14
CA GLN A 118 -3.90 13.53 -15.99
C GLN A 118 -3.56 14.81 -15.23
N ASN A 119 -2.27 15.06 -15.03
CA ASN A 119 -1.74 16.24 -14.33
C ASN A 119 -2.41 16.50 -12.96
N PRO A 120 -2.38 15.52 -12.03
CA PRO A 120 -2.93 15.71 -10.71
C PRO A 120 -2.23 16.87 -9.99
N THR A 121 -3.01 17.64 -9.22
CA THR A 121 -2.53 18.78 -8.43
C THR A 121 -2.83 18.54 -6.96
N THR A 122 -1.98 19.07 -6.09
CA THR A 122 -2.16 19.03 -4.64
C THR A 122 -1.81 20.39 -4.05
N PRO A 123 -2.43 20.82 -2.94
CA PRO A 123 -1.97 21.99 -2.20
C PRO A 123 -0.67 21.72 -1.43
N LEU A 124 -0.29 20.44 -1.22
CA LEU A 124 0.88 20.04 -0.43
C LEU A 124 2.19 20.20 -1.22
N ASP A 125 3.27 20.61 -0.55
CA ASP A 125 4.62 20.56 -1.13
C ASP A 125 5.14 19.12 -1.13
N ALA A 126 4.83 18.37 -2.19
CA ALA A 126 5.21 16.98 -2.38
C ALA A 126 6.75 16.77 -2.33
N ASP A 127 7.53 17.70 -2.89
CA ASP A 127 8.98 17.62 -2.86
C ASP A 127 9.53 17.80 -1.43
N ARG A 128 8.90 18.64 -0.62
CA ARG A 128 9.24 18.76 0.80
C ARG A 128 8.90 17.49 1.58
N LEU A 129 7.75 16.88 1.33
CA LEU A 129 7.38 15.60 1.94
C LEU A 129 8.39 14.51 1.58
N ALA A 130 8.76 14.39 0.30
CA ALA A 130 9.80 13.48 -0.18
C ALA A 130 11.14 13.71 0.54
N ARG A 131 11.60 14.97 0.63
CA ARG A 131 12.86 15.32 1.32
C ARG A 131 12.85 14.99 2.81
N VAL A 132 11.73 15.22 3.51
CA VAL A 132 11.61 14.93 4.94
C VAL A 132 11.64 13.42 5.20
N LEU A 133 10.94 12.64 4.38
CA LEU A 133 10.84 11.20 4.59
C LEU A 133 12.02 10.42 4.02
N GLY A 134 12.74 10.98 3.03
CA GLY A 134 13.84 10.30 2.34
C GLY A 134 13.35 9.32 1.28
N GLY A 135 12.32 9.69 0.51
CA GLY A 135 11.68 8.83 -0.49
C GLY A 135 11.34 9.56 -1.79
N GLU A 136 10.60 8.88 -2.67
CA GLU A 136 10.07 9.45 -3.90
C GLU A 136 8.59 9.79 -3.71
N ALA A 137 8.16 11.00 -4.07
CA ALA A 137 6.76 11.41 -3.99
C ALA A 137 6.06 11.30 -5.35
N GLU A 138 4.82 10.84 -5.32
CA GLU A 138 3.86 10.90 -6.43
C GLU A 138 2.58 11.59 -5.96
N VAL A 139 2.03 12.49 -6.80
CA VAL A 139 0.71 13.09 -6.58
C VAL A 139 -0.31 12.27 -7.36
N GLY A 140 -1.34 11.79 -6.67
CA GLY A 140 -2.44 10.99 -7.22
C GLY A 140 -3.75 11.76 -7.34
N GLU A 141 -4.85 11.01 -7.43
CA GLU A 141 -6.21 11.56 -7.40
C GLU A 141 -6.47 12.28 -6.07
N GLU A 142 -7.46 13.20 -6.07
CA GLU A 142 -7.81 14.01 -4.89
C GLU A 142 -6.64 14.82 -4.27
N GLY A 143 -5.53 14.96 -5.00
CA GLY A 143 -4.33 15.62 -4.49
C GLY A 143 -3.59 14.82 -3.41
N VAL A 144 -3.87 13.53 -3.27
CA VAL A 144 -3.16 12.64 -2.34
C VAL A 144 -1.69 12.55 -2.75
N VAL A 145 -0.78 12.80 -1.81
CA VAL A 145 0.66 12.61 -2.03
C VAL A 145 1.08 11.31 -1.40
N THR A 146 1.60 10.38 -2.20
CA THR A 146 2.19 9.13 -1.72
C THR A 146 3.70 9.24 -1.77
N VAL A 147 4.37 9.05 -0.64
CA VAL A 147 5.82 8.97 -0.56
C VAL A 147 6.24 7.53 -0.34
N THR A 148 6.98 6.97 -1.30
CA THR A 148 7.55 5.63 -1.20
C THR A 148 8.97 5.71 -0.67
N VAL A 149 9.22 5.06 0.48
CA VAL A 149 10.53 5.00 1.14
C VAL A 149 11.08 3.58 1.02
N PRO A 150 12.10 3.35 0.17
CA PRO A 150 12.68 2.03 -0.04
C PRO A 150 13.30 1.45 1.24
N ARG A 151 13.09 0.15 1.44
CA ARG A 151 13.87 -0.59 2.43
C ARG A 151 15.36 -0.60 2.11
N GLY A 152 16.16 -0.46 3.17
CA GLY A 152 17.56 -0.83 3.18
C GLY A 152 17.75 -2.34 3.06
N GLY A 153 18.95 -2.75 2.62
CA GLY A 153 19.28 -4.17 2.45
C GLY A 153 18.64 -4.82 1.21
N HIS A 154 18.63 -6.15 1.22
CA HIS A 154 18.05 -7.00 0.19
C HIS A 154 16.93 -7.84 0.79
N VAL A 155 15.79 -7.89 0.10
CA VAL A 155 14.66 -8.76 0.42
C VAL A 155 14.54 -9.78 -0.69
N VAL A 156 14.46 -11.06 -0.34
CA VAL A 156 14.31 -12.17 -1.28
C VAL A 156 12.96 -12.81 -1.04
N ILE A 157 12.13 -12.90 -2.07
CA ILE A 157 10.77 -13.46 -2.03
C ILE A 157 10.74 -14.71 -2.92
N GLY A 158 10.52 -15.90 -2.37
CA GLY A 158 10.50 -17.13 -3.18
C GLY A 158 11.78 -17.38 -3.98
N GLY A 159 12.93 -16.95 -3.45
CA GLY A 159 14.23 -17.00 -4.14
C GLY A 159 14.48 -15.88 -5.17
N ILE A 160 13.55 -14.94 -5.33
CA ILE A 160 13.65 -13.79 -6.23
C ILE A 160 14.07 -12.55 -5.43
N LEU A 161 15.15 -11.88 -5.84
CA LEU A 161 15.53 -10.60 -5.25
C LEU A 161 14.47 -9.54 -5.59
N ALA A 162 13.75 -9.06 -4.59
CA ALA A 162 12.69 -8.07 -4.73
C ALA A 162 13.26 -6.69 -5.09
N SER A 163 12.55 -5.94 -5.93
CA SER A 163 12.79 -4.51 -6.11
C SER A 163 12.04 -3.72 -5.04
N PRO A 164 12.42 -2.46 -4.74
CA PRO A 164 11.62 -1.59 -3.85
C PRO A 164 10.15 -1.46 -4.26
N GLN A 165 9.87 -1.54 -5.57
CA GLN A 165 8.51 -1.45 -6.13
C GLN A 165 7.72 -2.76 -6.00
N SER A 166 8.35 -3.86 -5.57
CA SER A 166 7.72 -5.18 -5.44
C SER A 166 6.88 -5.33 -4.16
N ASN A 167 6.17 -4.27 -3.75
CA ASN A 167 5.38 -4.20 -2.51
C ASN A 167 6.17 -4.60 -1.26
N ILE A 168 7.32 -3.94 -1.04
CA ILE A 168 8.14 -4.16 0.18
C ILE A 168 8.53 -2.87 0.89
N SER A 169 8.34 -1.72 0.22
CA SER A 169 8.73 -0.40 0.72
C SER A 169 7.70 0.14 1.71
N THR A 170 8.11 1.08 2.56
CA THR A 170 7.14 1.86 3.34
C THR A 170 6.48 2.87 2.43
N ASN A 171 5.16 2.92 2.42
CA ASN A 171 4.38 3.95 1.74
C ASN A 171 3.78 4.90 2.78
N VAL A 172 3.80 6.20 2.50
CA VAL A 172 3.17 7.21 3.37
C VAL A 172 2.25 8.06 2.52
N GLN A 173 0.95 7.94 2.74
CA GLN A 173 -0.06 8.73 2.04
C GLN A 173 -0.41 9.99 2.84
N PHE A 174 -0.53 11.13 2.16
CA PHE A 174 -0.98 12.40 2.69
C PHE A 174 -2.20 12.87 1.90
N LYS A 175 -3.38 12.80 2.50
CA LYS A 175 -4.62 13.34 1.92
C LYS A 175 -4.88 14.75 2.46
N PRO A 176 -4.89 15.79 1.61
CA PRO A 176 -5.26 17.13 2.07
C PRO A 176 -6.71 17.16 2.59
N LEU A 177 -6.95 17.85 3.71
CA LEU A 177 -8.29 17.99 4.32
C LEU A 177 -8.92 19.37 4.07
N GLY A 178 -8.47 20.05 3.01
CA GLY A 178 -8.91 21.37 2.59
C GLY A 178 -8.19 21.84 1.33
N ASP A 179 -8.41 23.10 0.95
CA ASP A 179 -7.84 23.70 -0.27
C ASP A 179 -6.40 24.23 -0.09
N ASP A 180 -5.83 24.10 1.11
CA ASP A 180 -4.49 24.55 1.46
C ASP A 180 -3.64 23.44 2.12
N ASP A 181 -2.40 23.77 2.50
CA ASP A 181 -1.45 22.83 3.09
C ASP A 181 -1.45 22.81 4.63
N SER A 182 -2.49 23.36 5.25
CA SER A 182 -2.56 23.49 6.72
C SER A 182 -2.90 22.18 7.43
N ARG A 183 -3.60 21.26 6.75
CA ARG A 183 -4.07 20.02 7.37
C ARG A 183 -4.19 18.86 6.38
N ALA A 184 -3.71 17.69 6.80
CA ALA A 184 -3.85 16.45 6.07
C ALA A 184 -4.23 15.28 7.01
N ALA A 185 -4.86 14.25 6.45
CA ALA A 185 -4.84 12.91 7.01
C ALA A 185 -3.60 12.19 6.49
N VAL A 186 -2.79 11.64 7.38
CA VAL A 186 -1.53 10.99 7.04
C VAL A 186 -1.59 9.53 7.45
N ALA A 187 -1.24 8.64 6.53
CA ALA A 187 -1.30 7.20 6.74
C ALA A 187 -0.01 6.52 6.26
N PRO A 188 0.96 6.24 7.15
CA PRO A 188 2.07 5.36 6.85
C PRO A 188 1.64 3.89 6.92
N ASP A 189 2.15 3.09 5.98
CA ASP A 189 2.23 1.64 6.08
C ASP A 189 3.70 1.24 6.26
N PHE A 190 4.11 1.05 7.51
CA PHE A 190 5.50 0.79 7.86
C PHE A 190 5.91 -0.63 7.49
N SER A 191 6.81 -0.77 6.53
CA SER A 191 7.57 -2.00 6.38
C SER A 191 8.56 -2.14 7.53
N MET A 192 8.58 -3.27 8.23
CA MET A 192 9.42 -3.54 9.40
C MET A 192 9.92 -5.00 9.44
N THR A 193 11.07 -5.25 10.09
CA THR A 193 11.43 -6.58 10.58
C THR A 193 10.89 -6.79 11.99
N ALA A 194 10.86 -8.04 12.48
CA ALA A 194 10.32 -8.36 13.80
C ALA A 194 10.89 -7.52 14.97
N HIS A 195 12.19 -7.16 14.93
CA HIS A 195 12.83 -6.37 15.98
C HIS A 195 12.54 -4.86 15.89
N GLU A 196 12.08 -4.37 14.74
CA GLU A 196 11.77 -2.95 14.52
C GLU A 196 10.34 -2.60 14.96
N ILE A 197 9.42 -3.58 15.02
CA ILE A 197 8.00 -3.37 15.33
C ILE A 197 7.79 -2.66 16.67
N GLY A 198 8.35 -3.21 17.75
CA GLY A 198 8.18 -2.66 19.10
C GLY A 198 8.63 -1.20 19.21
N PRO A 199 9.87 -0.88 18.79
CA PRO A 199 10.37 0.49 18.73
C PRO A 199 9.48 1.45 17.91
N VAL A 200 9.08 1.07 16.69
CA VAL A 200 8.24 1.92 15.83
C VAL A 200 6.87 2.15 16.46
N VAL A 201 6.15 1.10 16.83
CA VAL A 201 4.81 1.23 17.44
C VAL A 201 4.88 2.06 18.71
N SER A 202 5.91 1.86 19.55
CA SER A 202 6.11 2.68 20.75
C SER A 202 6.32 4.15 20.41
N ARG A 203 7.18 4.47 19.42
CA ARG A 203 7.43 5.85 18.99
C ARG A 203 6.15 6.50 18.48
N MET A 204 5.40 5.82 17.61
CA MET A 204 4.20 6.37 16.98
C MET A 204 3.07 6.57 17.99
N ARG A 205 2.88 5.63 18.93
CA ARG A 205 1.89 5.79 20.01
C ARG A 205 2.25 6.86 21.03
N HIS A 206 3.53 7.16 21.25
CA HIS A 206 3.93 8.32 22.06
C HIS A 206 3.60 9.67 21.43
N THR A 207 3.31 9.69 20.13
CA THR A 207 2.78 10.85 19.40
C THR A 207 1.34 10.62 18.96
N ASP A 208 0.57 9.80 19.67
CA ASP A 208 -0.88 9.66 19.50
C ASP A 208 -1.35 9.27 18.08
N TRP A 209 -0.58 8.44 17.35
CA TRP A 209 -0.99 7.91 16.03
C TRP A 209 -1.92 6.72 16.16
N ASP A 210 -3.13 6.79 15.61
CA ASP A 210 -4.06 5.67 15.62
C ASP A 210 -3.47 4.46 14.89
N LEU A 211 -3.54 3.31 15.54
CA LEU A 211 -2.94 2.07 15.05
C LEU A 211 -3.98 1.30 14.25
N GLY A 212 -3.64 0.97 13.02
CA GLY A 212 -4.40 0.01 12.20
C GLY A 212 -3.95 -1.42 12.49
N CYS A 213 -3.80 -2.23 11.43
CA CYS A 213 -3.34 -3.61 11.55
C CYS A 213 -1.82 -3.74 11.72
N LEU A 214 -1.39 -4.92 12.19
CA LEU A 214 -0.04 -5.46 12.00
C LEU A 214 -0.19 -6.75 11.22
N TYR A 215 0.47 -6.86 10.08
CA TYR A 215 0.27 -7.97 9.15
C TYR A 215 1.57 -8.31 8.40
N ASN A 216 1.53 -9.37 7.60
CA ASN A 216 2.60 -9.72 6.66
C ASN A 216 2.02 -9.58 5.25
N GLN A 217 2.78 -9.00 4.32
CA GLN A 217 2.41 -8.96 2.90
C GLN A 217 2.80 -10.24 2.14
N GLU A 218 3.69 -11.05 2.73
CA GLU A 218 4.39 -12.15 2.08
C GLU A 218 4.44 -13.41 2.95
N THR A 219 4.69 -14.56 2.31
CA THR A 219 4.70 -15.91 2.91
C THR A 219 6.03 -16.64 2.78
N ASP A 220 7.00 -16.09 2.02
CA ASP A 220 8.31 -16.70 1.77
C ASP A 220 9.38 -15.64 1.49
N GLU A 221 9.37 -14.58 2.28
CA GLU A 221 10.33 -13.49 2.21
C GLU A 221 11.46 -13.61 3.24
N HIS A 222 12.66 -13.19 2.85
CA HIS A 222 13.81 -13.11 3.73
C HIS A 222 14.54 -11.76 3.58
N PRO A 223 14.73 -11.01 4.69
CA PRO A 223 14.19 -11.27 6.03
C PRO A 223 12.66 -11.18 6.05
N GLN A 224 12.01 -11.83 7.04
CA GLN A 224 10.56 -11.69 7.24
C GLN A 224 10.21 -10.22 7.48
N LEU A 225 9.21 -9.72 6.74
CA LEU A 225 8.70 -8.37 6.85
C LEU A 225 7.30 -8.35 7.45
N TYR A 226 7.04 -7.33 8.24
CA TYR A 226 5.77 -7.01 8.86
C TYR A 226 5.40 -5.59 8.46
N PHE A 227 4.12 -5.36 8.26
CA PHE A 227 3.55 -4.11 7.78
C PHE A 227 2.54 -3.59 8.78
N SER A 228 2.38 -2.28 8.87
CA SER A 228 1.45 -1.69 9.83
C SER A 228 0.97 -0.33 9.38
N HIS A 229 -0.34 -0.27 9.15
CA HIS A 229 -1.06 0.98 8.88
C HIS A 229 -1.21 1.78 10.17
N MET A 230 -1.06 3.09 10.05
CA MET A 230 -1.41 4.04 11.11
C MET A 230 -2.13 5.23 10.50
N LEU A 231 -2.85 6.01 11.31
CA LEU A 231 -3.51 7.23 10.86
C LEU A 231 -3.29 8.34 11.88
N LYS A 232 -3.10 9.57 11.37
CA LYS A 232 -3.23 10.78 12.17
C LYS A 232 -3.63 11.97 11.33
N THR A 233 -4.47 12.86 11.85
CA THR A 233 -4.76 14.15 11.20
C THR A 233 -4.02 15.32 11.83
N GLY A 234 -3.54 16.28 11.00
CA GLY A 234 -2.78 17.43 11.51
C GLY A 234 -1.98 18.17 10.44
N ASP A 235 -1.01 18.98 10.87
CA ASP A 235 -0.06 19.68 9.98
C ASP A 235 0.76 18.65 9.20
N PRO A 236 0.68 18.60 7.85
CA PRO A 236 1.26 17.53 7.05
C PRO A 236 2.77 17.42 7.23
N TYR A 237 3.47 18.55 7.41
CA TYR A 237 4.92 18.55 7.51
C TYR A 237 5.42 18.18 8.92
N ALA A 238 4.65 18.47 9.96
CA ALA A 238 4.89 18.00 11.32
C ALA A 238 4.68 16.50 11.41
N LEU A 239 3.57 16.01 10.85
CA LEU A 239 3.31 14.58 10.79
C LEU A 239 4.35 13.84 9.95
N ALA A 240 4.82 14.41 8.84
CA ALA A 240 5.94 13.83 8.08
C ALA A 240 7.23 13.70 8.91
N ARG A 241 7.51 14.64 9.82
CA ARG A 241 8.66 14.52 10.74
C ARG A 241 8.44 13.42 11.77
N GLU A 242 7.24 13.30 12.33
CA GLU A 242 6.91 12.20 13.25
C GLU A 242 7.05 10.83 12.56
N VAL A 243 6.57 10.70 11.31
CA VAL A 243 6.76 9.48 10.50
C VAL A 243 8.25 9.23 10.23
N ARG A 244 9.04 10.26 9.92
CA ARG A 244 10.51 10.12 9.75
C ARG A 244 11.18 9.56 11.00
N GLU A 245 10.77 9.99 12.19
CA GLU A 245 11.29 9.44 13.44
C GLU A 245 10.93 7.96 13.63
N GLY A 246 9.77 7.51 13.12
CA GLY A 246 9.45 6.09 13.00
C GLY A 246 10.35 5.37 12.00
N LEU A 247 10.58 5.97 10.81
CA LEU A 247 11.45 5.41 9.77
C LEU A 247 12.91 5.29 10.23
N ASP A 248 13.41 6.20 11.07
CA ASP A 248 14.75 6.16 11.68
C ASP A 248 14.96 4.92 12.56
N LEU A 249 13.88 4.27 12.99
CA LEU A 249 13.90 3.01 13.75
C LEU A 249 13.79 1.77 12.84
N THR A 250 13.75 1.97 11.53
CA THR A 250 13.68 0.91 10.52
C THR A 250 14.88 0.96 9.58
N CYS A 251 15.19 -0.15 8.92
CA CYS A 251 16.18 -0.18 7.85
C CYS A 251 15.60 0.44 6.55
N THR A 252 15.72 1.76 6.38
CA THR A 252 15.49 2.49 5.11
C THR A 252 16.80 2.88 4.42
N ARG A 253 16.77 3.17 3.13
CA ARG A 253 17.92 3.72 2.38
C ARG A 253 18.04 5.24 2.50
#